data_AF-A0A8J7PBN6-F1
#
_entry.id   AF-A0A8J7PBN6-F1
#
_cell.length_a   1.000
_cell.length_b   1.000
_cell.length_c   1.000
_cell.angle_alpha   90.00
_cell.angle_beta   90.00
_cell.angle_gamma   90.00
#
_symmetry.space_group_name_H-M   'P 1'
#
loop_
_entity.id
_entity.type
_entity.pdbx_description
1 polymer ?
#
loop_
_entity_poly.entity_id
_entity_poly.type
_entity_poly.pdbx_seq_one_letter_code
_entity_poly.pdbx_strand_id
1 'polypeptide(L)'
;MNRAICVNTWRQFKSNNVRLILLTLMILLPLGGTTLMRCNSSVAVDDACLSPPFIATLFTLLWGIGVIGCERQHGTISLVLSRPVSISRYVFSKWLAVSIAASICSLQALLIEQFVSVVLSPSLMFNTEFLVNGLERVLLCFSTASVLIFFSSLVTGIKDLALIAGVLFAGQVMRSFFEPLTYNSGRLFGLSQVPSFITNFYNACADAYCVFLYPNIPVADILNGSAEFFTYLINYTCVITVSLSMAIFFLSRKEYSYAHE
;
A
#
# COMPACT_ATOMS: atom_id res chain seq x y z
N MET A 1 7.51 -12.51 16.78
CA MET A 1 6.60 -13.03 15.73
C MET A 1 6.06 -14.38 16.17
N ASN A 2 4.74 -14.54 16.25
CA ASN A 2 4.10 -15.83 16.52
C ASN A 2 3.71 -16.52 15.19
N ARG A 3 4.35 -17.65 14.89
CA ARG A 3 4.17 -18.40 13.63
C ARG A 3 2.73 -18.88 13.43
N ALA A 4 2.05 -19.27 14.50
CA ALA A 4 0.69 -19.79 14.42
C ALA A 4 -0.30 -18.72 13.90
N ILE A 5 -0.10 -17.46 14.30
CA ILE A 5 -0.94 -16.34 13.85
C ILE A 5 -0.75 -16.11 12.35
N CYS A 6 0.49 -16.13 11.87
CA CYS A 6 0.82 -15.92 10.46
C CYS A 6 0.26 -17.05 9.56
N VAL A 7 0.40 -18.30 10.00
CA VAL A 7 -0.15 -19.45 9.24
C VAL A 7 -1.68 -19.41 9.22
N ASN A 8 -2.31 -19.05 10.34
CA ASN A 8 -3.77 -18.92 10.40
C ASN A 8 -4.29 -17.81 9.48
N THR A 9 -3.62 -16.65 9.41
CA THR A 9 -3.99 -15.61 8.45
C THR A 9 -3.95 -16.10 7.01
N TRP A 10 -2.91 -16.85 6.64
CA TRP A 10 -2.79 -17.37 5.28
C TRP A 10 -3.85 -18.44 4.97
N ARG A 11 -4.19 -19.28 5.95
CA ARG A 11 -5.27 -20.28 5.81
C ARG A 11 -6.64 -19.62 5.65
N GLN A 12 -6.94 -18.60 6.46
CA GLN A 12 -8.19 -17.83 6.34
C GLN A 12 -8.30 -17.24 4.93
N PHE A 13 -7.21 -16.66 4.40
CA PHE A 13 -7.21 -16.13 3.05
C PHE A 13 -7.45 -17.21 1.99
N LYS A 14 -6.72 -18.34 2.07
CA LYS A 14 -6.86 -19.46 1.14
C LYS A 14 -8.27 -20.08 1.14
N SER A 15 -8.99 -20.00 2.27
CA SER A 15 -10.37 -20.48 2.35
C SER A 15 -11.38 -19.59 1.60
N ASN A 16 -11.01 -18.35 1.25
CA ASN A 16 -11.88 -17.43 0.56
C ASN A 16 -11.67 -17.51 -0.97
N ASN A 17 -12.52 -18.30 -1.63
CA ASN A 17 -12.47 -18.51 -3.08
C ASN A 17 -12.54 -17.21 -3.88
N VAL A 18 -13.32 -16.21 -3.43
CA VAL A 18 -13.45 -14.93 -4.12
C VAL A 18 -12.13 -14.18 -4.13
N ARG A 19 -11.40 -14.17 -3.00
CA ARG A 19 -10.08 -13.52 -2.93
C ARG A 19 -9.05 -14.23 -3.79
N LEU A 20 -9.10 -15.55 -3.88
CA LEU A 20 -8.21 -16.31 -4.77
C LEU A 20 -8.48 -15.99 -6.24
N ILE A 21 -9.75 -15.94 -6.66
CA ILE A 21 -10.13 -15.58 -8.05
C ILE A 21 -9.66 -14.16 -8.37
N LEU A 22 -9.90 -13.20 -7.48
CA LEU A 22 -9.43 -11.82 -7.64
C LEU A 22 -7.91 -11.74 -7.71
N LEU A 23 -7.20 -12.52 -6.90
CA LEU A 23 -5.73 -12.58 -6.93
C LEU A 23 -5.21 -13.12 -8.25
N THR A 24 -5.83 -14.17 -8.77
CA THR A 24 -5.47 -14.72 -10.09
C THR A 24 -5.75 -13.72 -11.21
N LEU A 25 -6.88 -13.01 -11.16
CA LEU A 25 -7.23 -12.01 -12.15
C LEU A 25 -6.25 -10.83 -12.09
N MET A 26 -5.86 -10.40 -10.89
CA MET A 26 -4.86 -9.34 -10.69
C MET A 26 -3.47 -9.70 -11.22
N ILE A 27 -3.06 -10.98 -11.15
CA ILE A 27 -1.82 -11.44 -11.77
C ILE A 27 -1.95 -11.43 -13.31
N LEU A 28 -3.10 -11.85 -13.84
CA LEU A 28 -3.34 -11.94 -15.28
C LEU A 28 -3.53 -10.56 -15.96
N LEU A 29 -4.02 -9.56 -15.23
CA LEU A 29 -4.34 -8.25 -15.80
C LEU A 29 -3.12 -7.52 -16.40
N PRO A 30 -1.98 -7.34 -15.69
CA PRO A 30 -0.80 -6.70 -16.27
C PRO A 30 -0.15 -7.57 -17.35
N LEU A 31 -0.27 -8.90 -17.28
CA LEU A 31 0.17 -9.80 -18.35
C LEU A 31 -0.64 -9.59 -19.64
N GLY A 32 -1.96 -9.51 -19.54
CA GLY A 32 -2.84 -9.20 -20.67
C GLY A 32 -2.56 -7.81 -21.24
N GLY A 33 -2.38 -6.81 -20.37
CA GLY A 33 -2.07 -5.44 -20.79
C GLY A 33 -0.73 -5.32 -21.52
N THR A 34 0.34 -5.88 -20.95
CA THR A 34 1.70 -5.84 -21.55
C THR A 34 1.77 -6.61 -22.87
N THR A 35 1.11 -7.77 -22.96
CA THR A 35 1.06 -8.56 -24.21
C THR A 35 0.24 -7.85 -25.29
N LEU A 36 -0.90 -7.27 -24.96
CA LEU A 36 -1.77 -6.57 -25.92
C LEU A 36 -1.12 -5.28 -26.44
N MET A 37 -0.46 -4.50 -25.57
CA MET A 37 0.32 -3.32 -25.95
C MET A 37 1.44 -3.65 -26.95
N ARG A 38 2.13 -4.79 -26.75
CA ARG A 38 3.21 -5.26 -27.64
C ARG A 38 2.69 -5.78 -28.99
N CYS A 39 1.50 -6.36 -29.03
CA CYS A 39 0.88 -6.76 -30.30
C CYS A 39 0.44 -5.56 -31.15
N ASN A 40 0.06 -4.45 -30.51
CA ASN A 40 -0.52 -3.29 -31.20
C ASN A 40 0.48 -2.18 -31.52
N SER A 41 1.64 -2.12 -30.86
CA SER A 41 2.63 -1.07 -31.08
C SER A 41 4.06 -1.60 -30.91
N SER A 42 4.89 -1.46 -31.95
CA SER A 42 6.29 -1.88 -31.95
C SER A 42 7.27 -0.83 -31.41
N VAL A 43 6.84 0.45 -31.33
CA VAL A 43 7.70 1.59 -30.97
C VAL A 43 7.58 1.99 -29.50
N ALA A 44 6.49 1.62 -28.80
CA ALA A 44 6.33 1.84 -27.35
C ALA A 44 7.08 0.79 -26.49
N VAL A 45 7.86 -0.09 -27.14
CA VAL A 45 8.45 -1.29 -26.55
C VAL A 45 9.68 -0.96 -25.69
N ASP A 46 10.40 0.12 -25.96
CA ASP A 46 11.66 0.41 -25.26
C ASP A 46 11.47 1.13 -23.92
N ASP A 47 10.41 1.91 -23.72
CA ASP A 47 10.26 2.77 -22.52
C ASP A 47 9.27 2.25 -21.45
N ALA A 48 8.41 1.26 -21.76
CA ALA A 48 7.34 0.80 -20.85
C ALA A 48 7.28 -0.72 -20.68
N CYS A 49 8.43 -1.36 -20.47
CA CYS A 49 8.52 -2.82 -20.50
C CYS A 49 7.97 -3.55 -19.27
N LEU A 50 7.82 -2.87 -18.12
CA LEU A 50 7.37 -3.46 -16.86
C LEU A 50 6.21 -2.66 -16.26
N SER A 51 5.28 -3.36 -15.64
CA SER A 51 4.15 -2.67 -15.01
C SER A 51 4.61 -1.87 -13.77
N PRO A 52 3.96 -0.72 -13.48
CA PRO A 52 4.43 0.20 -12.45
C PRO A 52 4.38 -0.43 -11.05
N PRO A 53 5.26 -0.01 -10.13
CA PRO A 53 5.35 -0.58 -8.77
C PRO A 53 4.05 -0.40 -7.97
N PHE A 54 3.20 0.55 -8.36
CA PHE A 54 1.89 0.81 -7.75
C PHE A 54 0.98 -0.43 -7.68
N ILE A 55 1.10 -1.38 -8.62
CA ILE A 55 0.30 -2.62 -8.61
C ILE A 55 0.50 -3.44 -7.32
N ALA A 56 1.67 -3.33 -6.68
CA ALA A 56 1.92 -3.97 -5.38
C ALA A 56 0.91 -3.57 -4.30
N THR A 57 0.41 -2.33 -4.34
CA THR A 57 -0.59 -1.83 -3.39
C THR A 57 -1.91 -2.57 -3.51
N LEU A 58 -2.30 -2.95 -4.73
CA LEU A 58 -3.54 -3.70 -4.98
C LEU A 58 -3.44 -5.12 -4.43
N PHE A 59 -2.29 -5.79 -4.56
CA PHE A 59 -2.03 -7.07 -3.91
C PHE A 59 -2.12 -6.95 -2.39
N THR A 60 -1.57 -5.88 -1.81
CA THR A 60 -1.63 -5.65 -0.36
C THR A 60 -3.04 -5.39 0.12
N LEU A 61 -3.83 -4.66 -0.65
CA LEU A 61 -5.23 -4.38 -0.35
C LEU A 61 -6.01 -5.69 -0.34
N LEU A 62 -5.85 -6.54 -1.36
CA LEU A 62 -6.53 -7.83 -1.42
C LEU A 62 -6.21 -8.72 -0.20
N TRP A 63 -4.93 -8.82 0.17
CA TRP A 63 -4.46 -9.60 1.33
C TRP A 63 -4.83 -8.96 2.68
N GLY A 64 -4.81 -7.63 2.76
CA GLY A 64 -4.92 -6.84 3.99
C GLY A 64 -6.34 -6.44 4.38
N ILE A 65 -7.30 -6.46 3.45
CA ILE A 65 -8.70 -6.11 3.74
C ILE A 65 -9.27 -7.01 4.84
N GLY A 66 -9.82 -6.37 5.87
CA GLY A 66 -10.55 -6.98 6.96
C GLY A 66 -9.73 -7.95 7.80
N VAL A 67 -8.39 -7.90 7.74
CA VAL A 67 -7.53 -8.89 8.43
C VAL A 67 -7.75 -8.90 9.94
N ILE A 68 -8.00 -7.74 10.53
CA ILE A 68 -8.36 -7.60 11.95
C ILE A 68 -9.86 -7.34 12.08
N GLY A 69 -10.42 -6.50 11.21
CA GLY A 69 -11.84 -6.13 11.22
C GLY A 69 -12.79 -7.34 11.17
N CYS A 70 -12.52 -8.35 10.33
CA CYS A 70 -13.34 -9.55 10.23
C CYS A 70 -13.21 -10.45 11.46
N GLU A 71 -12.02 -10.60 12.03
CA GLU A 71 -11.84 -11.38 13.27
C GLU A 71 -12.60 -10.72 14.44
N ARG A 72 -12.65 -9.39 14.44
CA ARG A 72 -13.42 -8.63 15.41
C ARG A 72 -14.92 -8.80 15.24
N GLN A 73 -15.42 -8.79 14.00
CA GLN A 73 -16.84 -8.99 13.71
C GLN A 73 -17.33 -10.38 14.13
N HIS A 74 -16.51 -11.41 13.96
CA HIS A 74 -16.84 -12.78 14.35
C HIS A 74 -16.51 -13.11 15.82
N GLY A 75 -15.96 -12.16 16.59
CA GLY A 75 -15.58 -12.37 17.98
C GLY A 75 -14.39 -13.31 18.20
N THR A 76 -13.62 -13.65 17.15
CA THR A 76 -12.50 -14.60 17.27
C THR A 76 -11.24 -13.97 17.89
N ILE A 77 -11.17 -12.64 17.95
CA ILE A 77 -10.06 -11.93 18.59
C ILE A 77 -9.96 -12.26 20.08
N SER A 78 -11.08 -12.30 20.81
CA SER A 78 -11.08 -12.63 22.25
C SER A 78 -10.56 -14.05 22.51
N LEU A 79 -10.87 -15.00 21.61
CA LEU A 79 -10.35 -16.37 21.68
C LEU A 79 -8.84 -16.43 21.45
N VAL A 80 -8.30 -15.61 20.53
CA VAL A 80 -6.85 -15.58 20.28
C VAL A 80 -6.09 -14.93 21.43
N LEU A 81 -6.66 -13.88 22.03
CA LEU A 81 -6.07 -13.12 23.12
C LEU A 81 -6.33 -13.70 24.51
N SER A 82 -7.18 -14.73 24.61
CA SER A 82 -7.29 -15.57 25.82
C SER A 82 -5.98 -16.32 26.14
N ARG A 83 -5.11 -16.48 25.14
CA ARG A 83 -3.76 -17.03 25.28
C ARG A 83 -2.79 -15.90 25.66
N PRO A 84 -1.66 -16.18 26.31
CA PRO A 84 -0.67 -15.16 26.71
C PRO A 84 0.08 -14.59 25.50
N VAL A 85 -0.62 -13.82 24.67
CA VAL A 85 -0.10 -13.12 23.50
C VAL A 85 -0.40 -11.64 23.68
N SER A 86 0.64 -10.82 23.84
CA SER A 86 0.50 -9.36 23.88
C SER A 86 -0.04 -8.82 22.55
N ILE A 87 -0.89 -7.80 22.60
CA ILE A 87 -1.49 -7.12 21.43
C ILE A 87 -0.43 -6.67 20.42
N SER A 88 0.70 -6.13 20.89
CA SER A 88 1.81 -5.73 20.02
C SER A 88 2.34 -6.89 19.17
N ARG A 89 2.54 -8.06 19.77
CA ARG A 89 2.95 -9.29 19.06
C ARG A 89 1.89 -9.77 18.09
N TYR A 90 0.60 -9.63 18.41
CA TYR A 90 -0.50 -9.98 17.52
C TYR A 90 -0.51 -9.07 16.27
N VAL A 91 -0.53 -7.75 16.46
CA VAL A 91 -0.53 -6.75 15.38
C VAL A 91 0.70 -6.92 14.48
N PHE A 92 1.89 -7.05 15.08
CA PHE A 92 3.13 -7.25 14.34
C PHE A 92 3.13 -8.56 13.54
N SER A 93 2.59 -9.65 14.10
CA SER A 93 2.44 -10.91 13.39
C SER A 93 1.48 -10.83 12.21
N LYS A 94 0.36 -10.10 12.35
CA LYS A 94 -0.59 -9.85 11.25
C LYS A 94 0.04 -9.02 10.15
N TRP A 95 0.77 -7.96 10.52
CA TRP A 95 1.50 -7.10 9.59
C TRP A 95 2.54 -7.85 8.77
N LEU A 96 3.38 -8.64 9.43
CA LEU A 96 4.35 -9.47 8.70
C LEU A 96 3.66 -10.50 7.80
N ALA A 97 2.59 -11.13 8.26
CA ALA A 97 1.90 -12.14 7.45
C ALA A 97 1.31 -11.55 6.16
N VAL A 98 0.66 -10.39 6.24
CA VAL A 98 0.08 -9.70 5.07
C VAL A 98 1.18 -9.18 4.15
N SER A 99 2.21 -8.53 4.71
CA SER A 99 3.30 -7.93 3.94
C SER A 99 4.09 -8.97 3.16
N ILE A 100 4.41 -10.12 3.78
CA ILE A 100 5.12 -11.23 3.13
C ILE A 100 4.27 -11.89 2.05
N ALA A 101 2.97 -12.13 2.31
CA ALA A 101 2.11 -12.75 1.32
C ALA A 101 1.92 -11.84 0.09
N ALA A 102 1.69 -10.55 0.31
CA ALA A 102 1.54 -9.59 -0.77
C ALA A 102 2.84 -9.38 -1.55
N SER A 103 3.99 -9.33 -0.87
CA SER A 103 5.29 -9.18 -1.54
C SER A 103 5.59 -10.38 -2.44
N ILE A 104 5.37 -11.62 -1.96
CA ILE A 104 5.52 -12.83 -2.77
C ILE A 104 4.63 -12.78 -4.02
N CYS A 105 3.35 -12.41 -3.88
CA CYS A 105 2.45 -12.29 -5.04
C CYS A 105 2.90 -11.19 -6.01
N SER A 106 3.35 -10.04 -5.51
CA SER A 106 3.81 -8.92 -6.35
C SER A 106 5.09 -9.25 -7.12
N LEU A 107 6.02 -9.98 -6.51
CA LEU A 107 7.26 -10.44 -7.12
C LEU A 107 6.99 -11.57 -8.11
N GLN A 108 6.07 -12.47 -7.80
CA GLN A 108 5.65 -13.50 -8.73
C GLN A 108 5.05 -12.88 -10.01
N ALA A 109 4.19 -11.87 -9.88
CA ALA A 109 3.66 -11.15 -11.04
C ALA A 109 4.77 -10.48 -11.87
N LEU A 110 5.72 -9.78 -11.20
CA LEU A 110 6.87 -9.16 -11.85
C LEU A 110 7.74 -10.18 -12.59
N LEU A 111 8.00 -11.36 -11.99
CA LEU A 111 8.81 -12.41 -12.62
C LEU A 111 8.16 -12.98 -13.87
N ILE A 112 6.82 -13.15 -13.87
CA ILE A 112 6.11 -13.63 -15.06
C ILE A 112 6.14 -12.55 -16.15
N GLU A 113 5.93 -11.28 -15.79
CA GLU A 113 6.06 -10.16 -16.74
C GLU A 113 7.46 -10.08 -17.35
N GLN A 114 8.51 -10.19 -16.53
CA GLN A 114 9.89 -10.19 -16.99
C GLN A 114 10.18 -11.40 -17.89
N PHE A 115 9.69 -12.58 -17.53
CA PHE A 115 9.87 -13.79 -18.35
C PHE A 115 9.24 -13.62 -19.74
N VAL A 116 7.98 -13.16 -19.80
CA VAL A 116 7.30 -12.87 -21.08
C VAL A 116 8.06 -11.79 -21.86
N SER A 117 8.55 -10.77 -21.17
CA SER A 117 9.30 -9.66 -21.76
C SER A 117 10.61 -10.10 -22.41
N VAL A 118 11.36 -10.97 -21.74
CA VAL A 118 12.64 -11.52 -22.21
C VAL A 118 12.44 -12.46 -23.41
N VAL A 119 11.37 -13.26 -23.42
CA VAL A 119 11.04 -14.13 -24.56
C VAL A 119 10.74 -13.32 -25.83
N LEU A 120 10.06 -12.19 -25.67
CA LEU A 120 9.71 -11.30 -26.78
C LEU A 120 10.89 -10.40 -27.21
N SER A 121 11.74 -10.01 -26.27
CA SER A 121 12.84 -9.05 -26.48
C SER A 121 14.05 -9.43 -25.60
N PRO A 122 15.00 -10.23 -26.12
CA PRO A 122 16.10 -10.79 -25.33
C PRO A 122 17.09 -9.76 -24.75
N SER A 123 17.14 -8.55 -25.31
CA SER A 123 17.98 -7.45 -24.83
C SER A 123 17.65 -7.00 -23.39
N LEU A 124 16.46 -7.33 -22.89
CA LEU A 124 15.98 -6.91 -21.57
C LEU A 124 16.39 -7.82 -20.39
N MET A 125 17.15 -8.89 -20.62
CA MET A 125 17.54 -9.82 -19.54
C MET A 125 18.26 -9.14 -18.37
N PHE A 126 19.06 -8.11 -18.64
CA PHE A 126 19.95 -7.49 -17.65
C PHE A 126 19.55 -6.06 -17.28
N ASN A 127 18.30 -5.67 -17.50
CA ASN A 127 17.84 -4.32 -17.16
C ASN A 127 17.82 -4.13 -15.63
N THR A 128 18.49 -3.08 -15.14
CA THR A 128 18.53 -2.71 -13.72
C THR A 128 17.16 -2.26 -13.21
N GLU A 129 16.28 -1.77 -14.09
CA GLU A 129 14.90 -1.38 -13.77
C GLU A 129 14.06 -2.52 -13.20
N PHE A 130 14.32 -3.76 -13.60
CA PHE A 130 13.65 -4.93 -13.05
C PHE A 130 13.92 -5.08 -11.54
N LEU A 131 15.19 -4.93 -11.13
CA LEU A 131 15.58 -5.04 -9.72
C LEU A 131 15.02 -3.87 -8.91
N VAL A 132 15.09 -2.66 -9.46
CA VAL A 132 14.55 -1.45 -8.83
C VAL A 132 13.04 -1.58 -8.61
N ASN A 133 12.28 -1.96 -9.64
CA ASN A 133 10.84 -2.19 -9.54
C ASN A 133 10.51 -3.30 -8.53
N GLY A 134 11.28 -4.39 -8.52
CA GLY A 134 11.13 -5.46 -7.53
C GLY A 134 11.29 -4.98 -6.08
N LEU A 135 12.32 -4.17 -5.79
CA LEU A 135 12.56 -3.62 -4.47
C LEU A 135 11.46 -2.64 -4.05
N GLU A 136 11.06 -1.73 -4.94
CA GLU A 136 9.99 -0.76 -4.67
C GLU A 136 8.66 -1.46 -4.37
N ARG A 137 8.31 -2.52 -5.12
CA ARG A 137 7.11 -3.33 -4.85
C ARG A 137 7.11 -3.93 -3.45
N VAL A 138 8.26 -4.49 -3.02
CA VAL A 138 8.37 -5.06 -1.67
C VAL A 138 8.21 -3.96 -0.61
N LEU A 139 8.90 -2.83 -0.77
CA LEU A 139 8.82 -1.73 0.18
C LEU A 139 7.40 -1.18 0.30
N LEU A 140 6.73 -0.99 -0.83
CA LEU A 140 5.33 -0.62 -0.90
C LEU A 140 4.44 -1.63 -0.20
N CYS A 141 4.69 -2.94 -0.39
CA CYS A 141 3.88 -3.95 0.27
C CYS A 141 3.91 -3.86 1.79
N PHE A 142 5.08 -3.59 2.36
CA PHE A 142 5.24 -3.45 3.81
C PHE A 142 4.58 -2.17 4.34
N SER A 143 4.66 -1.07 3.60
CA SER A 143 4.14 0.21 4.03
C SER A 143 2.62 0.33 3.88
N THR A 144 2.05 -0.12 2.76
CA THR A 144 0.58 -0.11 2.61
C THR A 144 -0.09 -1.12 3.54
N ALA A 145 0.55 -2.25 3.83
CA ALA A 145 0.04 -3.21 4.81
C ALA A 145 -0.04 -2.63 6.22
N SER A 146 0.88 -1.74 6.61
CA SER A 146 0.83 -1.10 7.94
C SER A 146 -0.35 -0.13 8.04
N VAL A 147 -0.60 0.65 6.99
CA VAL A 147 -1.76 1.55 6.87
C VAL A 147 -3.09 0.76 6.87
N LEU A 148 -3.16 -0.35 6.13
CA LEU A 148 -4.32 -1.25 6.12
C LEU A 148 -4.61 -1.81 7.51
N ILE A 149 -3.58 -2.23 8.24
CA ILE A 149 -3.74 -2.77 9.60
C ILE A 149 -4.24 -1.71 10.58
N PHE A 150 -3.76 -0.49 10.44
CA PHE A 150 -4.30 0.65 11.17
C PHE A 150 -5.80 0.83 10.89
N PHE A 151 -6.22 0.92 9.63
CA PHE A 151 -7.65 1.07 9.29
C PHE A 151 -8.50 -0.14 9.73
N SER A 152 -7.98 -1.36 9.59
CA SER A 152 -8.65 -2.59 10.04
C SER A 152 -8.78 -2.68 11.56
N SER A 153 -7.94 -1.98 12.34
CA SER A 153 -8.08 -1.86 13.80
C SER A 153 -9.20 -0.89 14.21
N LEU A 154 -9.51 0.09 13.37
CA LEU A 154 -10.52 1.11 13.63
C LEU A 154 -11.93 0.54 13.46
N VAL A 155 -12.19 -0.18 12.36
CA VAL A 155 -13.53 -0.60 11.96
C VAL A 155 -13.67 -2.12 11.93
N THR A 156 -14.88 -2.61 12.18
CA THR A 156 -15.22 -4.04 12.07
C THR A 156 -15.60 -4.42 10.63
N GLY A 157 -15.33 -5.67 10.26
CA GLY A 157 -15.61 -6.23 8.93
C GLY A 157 -14.70 -5.72 7.81
N ILE A 158 -15.27 -5.56 6.61
CA ILE A 158 -14.60 -5.14 5.35
C ILE A 158 -14.69 -3.60 5.16
N LYS A 159 -15.15 -2.87 6.17
CA LYS A 159 -15.37 -1.42 6.10
C LYS A 159 -14.07 -0.61 6.08
N ASP A 160 -12.93 -1.23 6.32
CA ASP A 160 -11.61 -0.62 6.14
C ASP A 160 -11.35 -0.21 4.68
N LEU A 161 -11.90 -0.95 3.70
CA LEU A 161 -11.89 -0.53 2.30
C LEU A 161 -12.63 0.79 2.09
N ALA A 162 -13.80 0.94 2.71
CA ALA A 162 -14.61 2.17 2.60
C ALA A 162 -13.90 3.36 3.25
N LEU A 163 -13.16 3.14 4.35
CA LEU A 163 -12.31 4.18 4.94
C LEU A 163 -11.19 4.59 4.00
N ILE A 164 -10.47 3.64 3.41
CA ILE A 164 -9.40 3.95 2.46
C ILE A 164 -9.96 4.69 1.25
N ALA A 165 -11.07 4.24 0.69
CA ALA A 165 -11.75 4.91 -0.41
C ALA A 165 -12.23 6.32 -0.02
N GLY A 166 -12.73 6.49 1.20
CA GLY A 166 -13.13 7.79 1.75
C GLY A 166 -11.96 8.75 1.94
N VAL A 167 -10.82 8.25 2.43
CA VAL A 167 -9.58 9.04 2.54
C VAL A 167 -9.09 9.42 1.14
N LEU A 168 -9.06 8.46 0.20
CA LEU A 168 -8.70 8.69 -1.21
C LEU A 168 -9.57 9.77 -1.85
N PHE A 169 -10.89 9.65 -1.68
CA PHE A 169 -11.87 10.60 -2.18
C PHE A 169 -11.70 11.99 -1.54
N ALA A 170 -11.53 12.06 -0.23
CA ALA A 170 -11.33 13.32 0.48
C ALA A 170 -10.08 14.06 0.00
N GLY A 171 -8.97 13.36 -0.26
CA GLY A 171 -7.79 14.02 -0.81
C GLY A 171 -7.96 14.45 -2.27
N GLN A 172 -8.71 13.72 -3.09
CA GLN A 172 -9.02 14.16 -4.46
C GLN A 172 -9.92 15.41 -4.46
N VAL A 173 -10.89 15.46 -3.55
CA VAL A 173 -11.74 16.66 -3.35
C VAL A 173 -10.88 17.84 -2.88
N MET A 174 -10.01 17.63 -1.89
CA MET A 174 -9.09 18.68 -1.45
C MET A 174 -8.21 19.16 -2.60
N ARG A 175 -7.57 18.26 -3.34
CA ARG A 175 -6.75 18.61 -4.50
C ARG A 175 -7.54 19.44 -5.51
N SER A 176 -8.72 18.99 -5.89
CA SER A 176 -9.58 19.69 -6.86
C SER A 176 -10.02 21.08 -6.37
N PHE A 177 -10.22 21.24 -5.06
CA PHE A 177 -10.59 22.52 -4.45
C PHE A 177 -9.41 23.51 -4.40
N PHE A 178 -8.19 23.02 -4.17
CA PHE A 178 -7.00 23.84 -3.98
C PHE A 178 -6.14 24.04 -5.25
N GLU A 179 -6.28 23.19 -6.26
CA GLU A 179 -5.63 23.35 -7.58
C GLU A 179 -5.87 24.72 -8.24
N PRO A 180 -7.09 25.31 -8.23
CA PRO A 180 -7.28 26.66 -8.75
C PRO A 180 -6.60 27.74 -7.88
N LEU A 181 -6.30 27.47 -6.60
CA LEU A 181 -5.60 28.39 -5.70
C LEU A 181 -4.09 28.41 -5.96
N THR A 182 -3.51 27.31 -6.42
CA THR A 182 -2.06 27.19 -6.68
C THR A 182 -1.67 27.56 -8.11
N TYR A 183 -2.50 27.22 -9.10
CA TYR A 183 -2.21 27.53 -10.51
C TYR A 183 -2.40 29.02 -10.84
N ASN A 184 -3.31 29.69 -10.13
CA ASN A 184 -3.62 31.10 -10.31
C ASN A 184 -2.98 31.95 -9.21
N SER A 185 -1.64 31.97 -9.17
CA SER A 185 -0.87 32.83 -8.26
C SER A 185 -1.15 34.35 -8.44
N GLY A 186 -1.91 34.73 -9.47
CA GLY A 186 -2.20 36.12 -9.81
C GLY A 186 -3.51 36.72 -9.29
N ARG A 187 -4.61 35.97 -9.13
CA ARG A 187 -5.91 36.57 -8.76
C ARG A 187 -6.86 35.59 -8.09
N LEU A 188 -7.04 35.73 -6.78
CA LEU A 188 -8.20 35.23 -6.06
C LEU A 188 -8.91 36.43 -5.42
N PHE A 189 -10.22 36.60 -5.69
CA PHE A 189 -11.03 37.67 -5.08
C PHE A 189 -10.45 39.10 -5.20
N GLY A 190 -9.78 39.41 -6.31
CA GLY A 190 -9.20 40.76 -6.52
C GLY A 190 -7.95 41.05 -5.67
N LEU A 191 -7.44 40.09 -4.91
CA LEU A 191 -6.15 40.17 -4.24
C LEU A 191 -5.06 39.62 -5.16
N SER A 192 -4.01 40.43 -5.38
CA SER A 192 -3.00 40.22 -6.43
C SER A 192 -1.98 39.12 -6.13
N GLN A 193 -1.96 38.57 -4.91
CA GLN A 193 -1.03 37.52 -4.51
C GLN A 193 -1.68 36.63 -3.45
N VAL A 194 -1.79 35.33 -3.72
CA VAL A 194 -2.07 34.35 -2.67
C VAL A 194 -0.86 34.34 -1.73
N PRO A 195 -1.05 34.47 -0.40
CA PRO A 195 0.06 34.41 0.55
C PRO A 195 0.85 33.11 0.39
N SER A 196 2.17 33.21 0.26
CA SER A 196 3.10 32.07 0.12
C SER A 196 2.94 31.02 1.23
N PHE A 197 2.45 31.42 2.39
CA PHE A 197 2.10 30.51 3.48
C PHE A 197 1.00 29.51 3.10
N ILE A 198 -0.05 29.94 2.39
CA ILE A 198 -1.18 29.07 2.03
C ILE A 198 -0.74 28.04 0.99
N THR A 199 0.06 28.46 0.00
CA THR A 199 0.61 27.56 -1.01
C THR A 199 1.57 26.54 -0.40
N ASN A 200 2.44 26.97 0.53
CA ASN A 200 3.36 26.07 1.20
C ASN A 200 2.65 25.08 2.13
N PHE A 201 1.62 25.55 2.85
CA PHE A 201 0.79 24.68 3.69
C PHE A 201 0.03 23.64 2.87
N TYR A 202 -0.56 24.05 1.74
CA TYR A 202 -1.22 23.12 0.83
C TYR A 202 -0.25 22.08 0.28
N ASN A 203 0.92 22.49 -0.21
CA ASN A 203 1.92 21.56 -0.72
C ASN A 203 2.37 20.58 0.38
N ALA A 204 2.64 21.06 1.59
CA ALA A 204 2.99 20.19 2.72
C ALA A 204 1.87 19.19 3.07
N CYS A 205 0.60 19.61 3.05
CA CYS A 205 -0.53 18.72 3.27
C CYS A 205 -0.72 17.71 2.13
N ALA A 206 -0.55 18.13 0.89
CA ALA A 206 -0.65 17.26 -0.29
C ALA A 206 0.49 16.21 -0.29
N ASP A 207 1.71 16.63 0.02
CA ASP A 207 2.87 15.75 0.14
C ASP A 207 2.69 14.76 1.29
N ALA A 208 2.25 15.22 2.47
CA ALA A 208 1.96 14.35 3.60
C ALA A 208 0.85 13.33 3.29
N TYR A 209 -0.18 13.75 2.54
CA TYR A 209 -1.26 12.88 2.10
C TYR A 209 -0.80 11.80 1.11
N CYS A 210 0.00 12.18 0.11
CA CYS A 210 0.59 11.25 -0.85
C CYS A 210 1.52 10.25 -0.16
N VAL A 211 2.38 10.74 0.74
CA VAL A 211 3.32 9.91 1.52
C VAL A 211 2.59 8.95 2.44
N PHE A 212 1.49 9.36 3.07
CA PHE A 212 0.73 8.50 3.98
C PHE A 212 0.03 7.34 3.26
N LEU A 213 -0.54 7.60 2.08
CA LEU A 213 -1.26 6.58 1.31
C LEU A 213 -0.37 5.72 0.42
N TYR A 214 0.76 6.27 -0.03
CA TYR A 214 1.74 5.59 -0.86
C TYR A 214 3.15 5.85 -0.34
N PRO A 215 3.54 5.21 0.78
CA PRO A 215 4.88 5.38 1.32
C PRO A 215 5.82 4.52 0.49
N ASN A 216 6.36 5.10 -0.60
CA ASN A 216 7.41 4.50 -1.41
C ASN A 216 8.77 5.08 -1.04
N ILE A 217 9.80 4.28 -1.23
CA ILE A 217 11.16 4.79 -1.34
C ILE A 217 11.49 4.65 -2.84
N PRO A 218 11.56 5.76 -3.61
CA PRO A 218 11.90 5.68 -5.03
C PRO A 218 13.38 5.28 -5.16
N VAL A 219 13.62 3.97 -5.29
CA VAL A 219 14.96 3.38 -5.41
C VAL A 219 15.60 3.82 -6.72
N ALA A 220 14.80 4.03 -7.76
CA ALA A 220 15.25 4.61 -9.02
C ALA A 220 15.94 5.97 -8.83
N ASP A 221 15.28 6.88 -8.11
CA ASP A 221 15.78 8.25 -7.89
C ASP A 221 17.01 8.28 -6.98
N ILE A 222 17.13 7.32 -6.06
CA ILE A 222 18.31 7.18 -5.20
C ILE A 222 19.52 6.71 -6.01
N LEU A 223 19.33 5.73 -6.89
CA LEU A 223 20.40 5.23 -7.77
C LEU A 223 20.87 6.30 -8.77
N ASN A 224 19.98 7.22 -9.14
CA ASN A 224 20.30 8.37 -9.98
C ASN A 224 20.96 9.54 -9.21
N GLY A 225 21.23 9.38 -7.91
CA GLY A 225 22.01 10.33 -7.11
C GLY A 225 21.19 11.41 -6.39
N SER A 226 19.90 11.20 -6.13
CA SER A 226 19.10 12.17 -5.38
C SER A 226 19.62 12.36 -3.94
N ALA A 227 19.71 13.62 -3.51
CA ALA A 227 20.15 13.99 -2.16
C ALA A 227 19.06 13.77 -1.08
N GLU A 228 17.84 13.44 -1.49
CA GLU A 228 16.66 13.34 -0.62
C GLU A 228 16.46 11.96 0.02
N PHE A 229 17.43 11.05 -0.11
CA PHE A 229 17.37 9.69 0.44
C PHE A 229 16.91 9.63 1.91
N PHE A 230 17.50 10.49 2.77
CA PHE A 230 17.15 10.51 4.19
C PHE A 230 15.70 10.89 4.43
N THR A 231 15.17 11.82 3.64
CA THR A 231 13.77 12.26 3.74
C THR A 231 12.83 11.10 3.40
N TYR A 232 13.08 10.37 2.32
CA TYR A 232 12.27 9.20 1.95
C TYR A 232 12.32 8.10 3.01
N LEU A 233 13.49 7.80 3.57
CA LEU A 233 13.66 6.77 4.58
C LEU A 233 12.97 7.15 5.91
N ILE A 234 13.09 8.41 6.34
CA ILE A 234 12.40 8.91 7.54
C ILE A 234 10.88 8.84 7.34
N ASN A 235 10.38 9.30 6.20
CA ASN A 235 8.95 9.27 5.89
C ASN A 235 8.41 7.83 5.87
N TYR A 236 9.11 6.91 5.21
CA TYR A 236 8.75 5.50 5.14
C TYR A 236 8.66 4.84 6.52
N THR A 237 9.70 5.03 7.35
CA THR A 237 9.76 4.47 8.70
C THR A 237 8.73 5.12 9.64
N CYS A 238 8.49 6.42 9.49
CA CYS A 238 7.46 7.15 10.23
C CYS A 238 6.07 6.59 9.94
N VAL A 239 5.69 6.41 8.67
CA VAL A 239 4.37 5.86 8.33
C VAL A 239 4.17 4.47 8.93
N ILE A 240 5.16 3.58 8.82
CA ILE A 240 5.06 2.23 9.40
C ILE A 240 4.95 2.27 10.92
N THR A 241 5.81 3.03 11.59
CA THR A 241 5.83 3.07 13.06
C THR A 241 4.59 3.74 13.64
N VAL A 242 4.13 4.85 13.07
CA VAL A 242 2.92 5.56 13.49
C VAL A 242 1.67 4.72 13.23
N SER A 243 1.54 4.10 12.06
CA SER A 243 0.36 3.26 11.75
C SER A 243 0.29 2.03 12.66
N LEU A 244 1.41 1.33 12.89
CA LEU A 244 1.44 0.17 13.79
C LEU A 244 1.22 0.56 15.26
N SER A 245 1.82 1.65 15.74
CA SER A 245 1.62 2.11 17.12
C SER A 245 0.17 2.54 17.36
N MET A 246 -0.44 3.26 16.42
CA MET A 246 -1.86 3.59 16.48
C MET A 246 -2.74 2.34 16.46
N ALA A 247 -2.44 1.35 15.62
CA ALA A 247 -3.18 0.09 15.59
C ALA A 247 -3.15 -0.63 16.96
N ILE A 248 -1.97 -0.67 17.60
CA ILE A 248 -1.80 -1.25 18.94
C ILE A 248 -2.61 -0.47 19.97
N PHE A 249 -2.53 0.86 19.97
CA PHE A 249 -3.26 1.73 20.89
C PHE A 249 -4.78 1.57 20.79
N PHE A 250 -5.32 1.52 19.57
CA PHE A 250 -6.76 1.35 19.37
C PHE A 250 -7.26 -0.03 19.80
N LEU A 251 -6.48 -1.08 19.57
CA LEU A 251 -6.82 -2.43 20.03
C LEU A 251 -6.76 -2.54 21.55
N SER A 252 -5.70 -2.00 22.18
CA SER A 252 -5.57 -2.04 23.64
C SER A 252 -6.72 -1.35 24.35
N ARG A 253 -7.15 -0.18 23.87
CA ARG A 253 -8.26 0.57 24.50
C ARG A 253 -9.60 -0.16 24.41
N LYS A 254 -9.85 -0.86 23.31
CA LYS A 254 -11.13 -1.55 23.08
C LYS A 254 -11.25 -2.82 23.92
N GLU A 255 -10.15 -3.49 24.24
CA GLU A 255 -10.14 -4.66 25.12
C GLU A 255 -10.47 -4.33 26.58
N TYR A 256 -10.02 -3.18 27.09
CA TYR A 256 -10.45 -2.70 28.41
C TYR A 256 -11.96 -2.46 28.50
N SER A 257 -12.64 -2.22 27.37
CA SER A 257 -14.10 -2.09 27.34
C SER A 257 -14.84 -3.43 27.44
N TYR A 258 -14.24 -4.53 26.96
CA TYR A 258 -14.85 -5.86 27.00
C TYR A 258 -14.59 -6.59 28.33
N ALA A 259 -13.68 -6.10 29.17
CA ALA A 259 -13.44 -6.62 30.52
C ALA A 259 -14.41 -6.05 31.58
N HIS A 260 -15.32 -5.15 31.18
CA HIS A 260 -16.27 -4.45 32.05
C HIS A 260 -17.75 -4.81 31.81
N GLU A 261 -18.02 -5.83 30.99
CA GLU A 261 -19.35 -6.46 30.85
C GLU A 261 -19.28 -7.90 31.38
#